data_AF-A0A5C8LW50-F1
#
_entry.id   AF-A0A5C8LW50-F1
#
_cell.length_a   1.000
_cell.length_b   1.000
_cell.length_c   1.000
_cell.angle_alpha   90.00
_cell.angle_beta   90.00
_cell.angle_gamma   90.00
#
_symmetry.space_group_name_H-M   'P 1'
#
loop_
_entity.id
_entity.type
_entity.pdbx_description
1 polymer ?
#
loop_
_entity_poly.entity_id
_entity_poly.type
_entity_poly.pdbx_seq_one_letter_code
_entity_poly.pdbx_strand_id
1 'polypeptide(L)'
;MMLYLYLEVDLSDDDADLDEVARDSGHTLSHPQLLDWDLLGVTNWHGHACLEFQLEMKEAIDDTELHQLISDIQVQISHPAVSSSRSVHLSKNGVRS
;
A
#
# COMPACT_ATOMS: atom_id res chain seq x y z
N MET A 1 16.65 -0.68 0.00
CA MET A 1 16.07 -1.07 1.31
C MET A 1 14.63 -1.43 1.06
N MET A 2 14.13 -2.59 1.52
CA MET A 2 12.72 -2.94 1.35
C MET A 2 11.87 -2.44 2.51
N LEU A 3 10.74 -1.81 2.19
CA LEU A 3 9.68 -1.48 3.11
C LEU A 3 8.37 -2.12 2.62
N TYR A 4 7.41 -2.28 3.52
CA TYR A 4 6.11 -2.88 3.27
C TYR A 4 5.05 -1.88 3.71
N LEU A 5 4.30 -1.38 2.75
CA LEU A 5 3.20 -0.46 2.93
C LEU A 5 1.89 -1.24 2.92
N TYR A 6 1.07 -0.99 3.95
CA TYR A 6 -0.28 -1.52 4.05
C TYR A 6 -1.24 -0.38 3.78
N LEU A 7 -2.00 -0.53 2.70
CA LEU A 7 -2.97 0.44 2.24
C LEU A 7 -4.37 -0.13 2.46
N GLU A 8 -5.14 0.54 3.30
CA GLU A 8 -6.56 0.23 3.43
C GLU A 8 -7.30 0.94 2.29
N VAL A 9 -8.15 0.19 1.61
CA VAL A 9 -8.90 0.69 0.47
C VAL A 9 -10.38 0.58 0.82
N ASP A 10 -11.04 1.72 0.75
CA ASP A 10 -12.48 1.83 0.92
C ASP A 10 -13.14 1.68 -0.44
N LEU A 11 -13.98 0.66 -0.56
CA LEU A 11 -14.74 0.37 -1.77
C LEU A 11 -16.15 0.93 -1.61
N SER A 12 -16.61 1.70 -2.59
CA SER A 12 -17.98 2.24 -2.62
C SER A 12 -18.99 1.19 -3.07
N ASP A 13 -18.51 0.13 -3.71
CA ASP A 13 -19.33 -0.91 -4.32
C ASP A 13 -19.32 -2.14 -3.41
N ASP A 14 -20.51 -2.54 -2.94
CA ASP A 14 -20.69 -3.65 -1.98
C ASP A 14 -20.35 -5.02 -2.60
N ASP A 15 -20.35 -5.11 -3.94
CA ASP A 15 -19.98 -6.28 -4.72
C ASP A 15 -18.50 -6.26 -5.17
N ALA A 16 -17.73 -5.20 -4.87
CA ALA A 16 -16.33 -5.14 -5.26
C ALA A 16 -15.41 -5.88 -4.28
N ASP A 17 -14.62 -6.81 -4.81
CA ASP A 17 -13.61 -7.54 -4.06
C ASP A 17 -12.25 -6.83 -4.13
N LEU A 18 -11.60 -6.70 -2.96
CA LEU A 18 -10.25 -6.10 -2.89
C LEU A 18 -9.23 -6.90 -3.73
N ASP A 19 -9.43 -8.21 -3.89
CA ASP A 19 -8.54 -9.07 -4.69
C ASP A 19 -8.66 -8.77 -6.18
N GLU A 20 -9.88 -8.46 -6.66
CA GLU A 20 -10.10 -8.01 -8.03
C GLU A 20 -9.48 -6.64 -8.25
N VAL A 21 -9.65 -5.72 -7.30
CA VAL A 21 -9.01 -4.40 -7.34
C VAL A 21 -7.49 -4.57 -7.41
N ALA A 22 -6.90 -5.44 -6.59
CA ALA A 22 -5.45 -5.69 -6.61
C ALA A 22 -4.96 -6.24 -7.97
N ARG A 23 -5.78 -7.04 -8.65
CA ARG A 23 -5.40 -7.71 -9.91
C ARG A 23 -5.66 -6.89 -11.16
N ASP A 24 -6.79 -6.22 -11.24
CA ASP A 24 -7.29 -5.58 -12.46
C ASP A 24 -7.10 -4.05 -12.46
N SER A 25 -6.74 -3.46 -11.31
CA SER A 25 -6.53 -2.01 -11.23
C SER A 25 -5.14 -1.56 -11.60
N GLY A 26 -5.06 -0.38 -12.23
CA GLY A 26 -3.82 0.37 -12.31
C GLY A 26 -3.47 1.00 -10.96
N HIS A 27 -2.40 0.54 -10.33
CA HIS A 27 -1.85 1.13 -9.11
C HIS A 27 -0.73 2.10 -9.49
N THR A 28 -0.73 3.28 -8.91
CA THR A 28 0.36 4.25 -9.07
C THR A 28 0.84 4.69 -7.71
N LEU A 29 2.11 4.44 -7.44
CA LEU A 29 2.78 4.88 -6.22
C LEU A 29 3.89 5.85 -6.59
N SER A 30 3.93 7.00 -5.91
CA SER A 30 4.91 8.05 -6.17
C SER A 30 5.49 8.58 -4.88
N HIS A 31 6.83 8.52 -4.78
CA HIS A 31 7.59 9.11 -3.68
C HIS A 31 9.05 9.39 -4.12
N PRO A 32 9.69 10.51 -3.73
CA PRO A 32 11.01 10.90 -4.22
C PRO A 32 12.14 9.91 -3.87
N GLN A 33 12.05 9.24 -2.72
CA GLN A 33 13.03 8.23 -2.28
C GLN A 33 12.70 6.81 -2.74
N LEU A 34 11.58 6.61 -3.44
CA LEU A 34 11.24 5.32 -4.04
C LEU A 34 12.11 5.06 -5.27
N LEU A 35 12.67 3.85 -5.36
CA LEU A 35 13.29 3.32 -6.56
C LEU A 35 12.28 2.57 -7.39
N ASP A 36 11.62 1.62 -6.75
CA ASP A 36 10.70 0.69 -7.38
C ASP A 36 9.66 0.22 -6.36
N TRP A 37 8.58 -0.40 -6.85
CA TRP A 37 7.54 -0.93 -5.99
C TRP A 37 6.81 -2.08 -6.67
N ASP A 38 6.39 -3.04 -5.86
CA ASP A 38 5.61 -4.20 -6.28
C ASP A 38 4.36 -4.32 -5.42
N LEU A 39 3.23 -4.61 -6.05
CA LEU A 39 2.03 -5.01 -5.33
C LEU A 39 2.12 -6.51 -5.04
N LEU A 40 2.18 -6.89 -3.76
CA LEU A 40 2.22 -8.29 -3.35
C LEU A 40 0.83 -8.92 -3.38
N GLY A 41 -0.22 -8.10 -3.17
CA GLY A 41 -1.62 -8.52 -3.25
C GLY A 41 -2.43 -8.03 -2.06
N VAL A 42 -3.52 -8.73 -1.76
CA VAL A 42 -4.36 -8.46 -0.59
C VAL A 42 -3.82 -9.23 0.62
N THR A 43 -3.64 -8.52 1.72
CA THR A 43 -3.31 -9.07 3.04
C THR A 43 -4.38 -8.71 4.05
N ASN A 44 -4.41 -9.42 5.17
CA ASN A 44 -5.32 -9.12 6.27
C ASN A 44 -4.52 -8.52 7.42
N TRP A 45 -4.65 -7.21 7.61
CA TRP A 45 -3.96 -6.48 8.67
C TRP A 45 -4.97 -6.12 9.77
N HIS A 46 -4.76 -6.66 10.98
CA HIS A 46 -5.64 -6.44 12.14
C HIS A 46 -7.13 -6.77 11.90
N GLY A 47 -7.45 -7.69 10.98
CA GLY A 47 -8.83 -8.06 10.64
C GLY A 47 -9.45 -7.22 9.53
N HIS A 48 -8.69 -6.32 8.92
CA HIS A 48 -9.08 -5.52 7.77
C HIS A 48 -8.33 -5.99 6.52
N ALA A 49 -9.06 -6.16 5.41
CA ALA A 49 -8.45 -6.40 4.11
C ALA A 49 -7.69 -5.15 3.66
N CYS A 50 -6.41 -5.29 3.36
CA CYS A 50 -5.53 -4.21 2.95
C CYS A 50 -4.67 -4.68 1.78
N LEU A 51 -4.26 -3.75 0.92
CA LEU A 51 -3.27 -4.02 -0.11
C LEU A 51 -1.87 -3.92 0.48
N GLU A 52 -1.04 -4.94 0.24
CA GLU A 52 0.36 -4.96 0.63
C GLU A 52 1.24 -4.57 -0.55
N PHE A 53 1.96 -3.46 -0.41
CA PHE A 53 2.94 -3.01 -1.38
C PHE A 53 4.34 -3.18 -0.81
N GLN A 54 5.20 -3.83 -1.58
CA GLN A 54 6.64 -3.83 -1.34
C GLN A 54 7.23 -2.59 -2.00
N LEU A 55 7.91 -1.77 -1.20
CA LEU A 55 8.57 -0.55 -1.65
C LEU A 55 10.07 -0.74 -1.59
N GLU A 56 10.76 -0.51 -2.70
CA GLU A 56 12.21 -0.42 -2.74
C GLU A 56 12.63 1.04 -2.59
N MET A 57 13.28 1.36 -1.47
CA MET A 57 13.79 2.70 -1.18
C MET A 57 15.26 2.84 -1.56
N LYS A 58 15.61 4.03 -2.06
CA LYS A 58 16.99 4.47 -2.39
C LYS A 58 17.94 4.33 -1.21
N GLU A 59 17.46 4.72 -0.04
CA GLU A 59 18.22 4.79 1.20
C GLU A 59 17.48 4.12 2.35
N ALA A 60 18.21 3.85 3.44
CA ALA A 60 17.62 3.29 4.63
C ALA A 60 16.83 4.38 5.36
N ILE A 61 15.54 4.14 5.58
CA ILE A 61 14.66 5.06 6.30
C ILE A 61 14.68 4.70 7.79
N ASP A 62 14.89 5.69 8.65
CA ASP A 62 14.85 5.51 10.10
C ASP A 62 13.41 5.36 10.61
N ASP A 63 13.24 4.73 11.77
CA ASP A 63 11.89 4.49 12.34
C ASP A 63 11.11 5.80 12.57
N THR A 64 11.83 6.86 12.93
CA THR A 64 11.25 8.21 13.09
C THR A 64 10.73 8.79 11.78
N GLU A 65 11.33 8.41 10.66
CA GLU A 65 10.95 8.88 9.33
C GLU A 65 9.84 8.01 8.71
N LEU A 66 9.65 6.75 9.15
CA LEU A 66 8.57 5.89 8.67
C LEU A 66 7.18 6.54 8.86
N HIS A 67 6.95 7.19 10.00
CA HIS A 67 5.71 7.91 10.28
C HIS A 67 5.52 9.15 9.41
N GLN A 68 6.60 9.77 8.93
CA GLN A 68 6.50 10.87 7.98
C GLN A 68 6.28 10.34 6.56
N LEU A 69 7.00 9.27 6.22
CA LEU A 69 6.96 8.58 4.94
C LEU A 69 5.56 8.07 4.61
N ILE A 70 4.86 7.46 5.57
CA ILE A 70 3.48 6.99 5.36
C ILE A 70 2.52 8.12 4.97
N SER A 71 2.76 9.35 5.46
CA SER A 71 1.98 10.53 5.09
C SER A 71 2.45 11.20 3.79
N ASP A 72 3.72 11.04 3.42
CA ASP A 72 4.27 11.59 2.18
C ASP A 72 3.97 10.71 0.95
N ILE A 73 3.95 9.38 1.13
CA ILE A 73 3.62 8.44 0.06
C ILE A 73 2.19 8.68 -0.40
N GLN A 74 2.07 9.01 -1.69
CA GLN A 74 0.79 9.07 -2.38
C GLN A 74 0.59 7.80 -3.18
N VAL A 75 -0.46 7.07 -2.84
CA VAL A 75 -0.94 5.92 -3.62
C VAL A 75 -2.24 6.31 -4.30
N GLN A 76 -2.31 6.05 -5.60
CA GLN A 76 -3.50 6.22 -6.40
C GLN A 76 -3.90 4.87 -6.97
N ILE A 77 -5.15 4.48 -6.75
CA ILE A 77 -5.74 3.28 -7.33
C ILE A 77 -6.72 3.72 -8.40
N SER A 78 -6.46 3.31 -9.64
CA SER A 78 -7.32 3.59 -10.78
C SER A 78 -8.35 2.48 -10.93
N HIS A 79 -9.32 2.45 -10.02
CA HIS A 79 -10.44 1.49 -10.08
C HIS A 79 -11.77 2.20 -9.81
N PRO A 80 -12.82 1.94 -10.60
CA PRO A 80 -14.11 2.62 -10.45
C PRO A 80 -14.80 2.31 -9.12
N ALA A 81 -14.54 1.15 -8.51
CA ALA A 81 -15.12 0.78 -7.22
C ALA A 81 -14.41 1.39 -6.00
N VAL A 82 -13.24 2.01 -6.18
CA VAL A 82 -12.46 2.58 -5.07
C VAL A 82 -12.96 3.99 -4.76
N SER A 83 -13.55 4.18 -3.57
CA SER A 83 -13.93 5.51 -3.08
C SER A 83 -12.73 6.29 -2.59
N SER A 84 -11.85 5.60 -1.85
CA SER A 84 -10.72 6.21 -1.15
C SER A 84 -9.69 5.14 -0.80
N SER A 85 -8.46 5.58 -0.62
CA SER A 85 -7.40 4.72 -0.08
C SER A 85 -6.60 5.50 0.93
N ARG A 86 -6.16 4.82 1.99
CA ARG A 86 -5.33 5.42 3.04
C ARG A 86 -4.22 4.48 3.45
N SER A 87 -3.03 5.04 3.60
CA SER A 87 -1.88 4.34 4.15
C SER A 87 -2.11 4.13 5.64
N VAL A 88 -2.24 2.87 6.08
CA VAL A 88 -2.52 2.54 7.50
C VAL A 88 -1.27 2.16 8.26
N HIS A 89 -0.32 1.52 7.60
CA HIS A 89 0.92 1.12 8.24
C HIS A 89 2.08 1.00 7.27
N LEU A 90 3.31 1.21 7.76
CA LEU A 90 4.53 1.01 6.99
C LEU A 90 5.58 0.35 7.87
N SER A 91 6.16 -0.76 7.39
CA SER A 91 7.07 -1.61 8.15
C SER A 91 8.31 -1.97 7.34
N LYS A 92 9.42 -2.19 8.03
CA LYS A 92 10.66 -2.75 7.45
C LYS A 92 10.59 -4.27 7.25
N ASN A 93 9.67 -4.93 7.95
CA ASN A 93 9.42 -6.36 7.86
C ASN A 93 8.02 -6.61 7.29
N GLY A 94 7.94 -7.38 6.22
CA GLY A 94 6.66 -7.86 5.68
C GLY A 94 5.96 -8.76 6.69
N VAL A 95 4.63 -8.78 6.68
CA VAL A 95 3.86 -9.70 7.50
C VAL A 95 4.09 -11.11 6.94
N ARG A 96 4.96 -11.87 7.60
CA ARG A 96 5.10 -13.31 7.32
C ARG A 96 3.88 -13.99 7.92
N SER A 97 2.83 -14.14 7.12
CA SER A 97 1.74 -15.08 7.41
C SER A 97 2.28 -16.52 7.44
#